data_AF-A0A3B9VPQ5-F1
#
_entry.id   AF-A0A3B9VPQ5-F1
#
_cell.length_a   1.000
_cell.length_b   1.000
_cell.length_c   1.000
_cell.angle_alpha   90.00
_cell.angle_beta   90.00
_cell.angle_gamma   90.00
#
_symmetry.space_group_name_H-M   'P 1'
#
loop_
_entity.id
_entity.type
_entity.pdbx_description
1 polymer ?
#
loop_
_entity_poly.entity_id
_entity_poly.type
_entity_poly.pdbx_seq_one_letter_code
_entity_poly.pdbx_strand_id
1 'polypeptide(L)'
;MILFGDLAEIKRSRGANSVVVETPSHPAGLPGARRHAGRGGKIEYQLSDDLSPEMILSAYSSAGIVLSRFEQELPSLNDIFIEEVSNARSHV
;
A
#
# COMPACT_ATOMS: atom_id res chain seq x y z
N MET A 1 1.58 -13.03 -22.36
CA MET A 1 2.71 -13.09 -21.42
C MET A 1 2.21 -13.83 -20.18
N ILE A 2 2.93 -14.86 -19.73
CA ILE A 2 2.51 -15.74 -18.63
C ILE A 2 3.50 -15.52 -17.49
N LEU A 3 3.00 -15.17 -16.31
CA LEU A 3 3.80 -15.00 -15.11
C LEU A 3 4.08 -16.40 -14.55
N PHE A 4 5.31 -16.89 -14.69
CA PHE A 4 5.71 -18.20 -14.15
C PHE A 4 6.42 -18.02 -12.80
N GLY A 5 5.91 -18.69 -11.76
CA GLY A 5 6.47 -18.70 -10.40
C GLY A 5 5.39 -18.90 -9.34
N ASP A 6 5.77 -19.27 -8.10
CA ASP A 6 4.83 -19.22 -6.97
C ASP A 6 4.39 -17.77 -6.78
N LEU A 7 3.08 -17.56 -6.75
CA LEU A 7 2.54 -16.23 -6.72
C LEU A 7 3.00 -15.43 -5.49
N ALA A 8 3.20 -16.11 -4.35
CA ALA A 8 3.67 -15.45 -3.14
C ALA A 8 5.15 -15.07 -3.26
N GLU A 9 5.98 -15.82 -4.00
CA GLU A 9 7.35 -15.41 -4.33
C GLU A 9 7.39 -14.15 -5.21
N ILE A 10 6.59 -14.10 -6.27
CA ILE A 10 6.58 -12.95 -7.18
C ILE A 10 6.12 -11.68 -6.43
N LYS A 11 5.08 -11.79 -5.60
CA LYS A 11 4.62 -10.70 -4.74
C LYS A 11 5.68 -10.24 -3.74
N ARG A 12 6.38 -11.18 -3.08
CA ARG A 12 7.45 -10.84 -2.12
C ARG A 12 8.65 -10.17 -2.78
N SER A 13 9.03 -10.61 -3.97
CA SER A 13 10.19 -10.06 -4.71
C SER A 13 10.03 -8.57 -5.07
N ARG A 14 8.79 -8.08 -5.16
CA ARG A 14 8.46 -6.69 -5.47
C ARG A 14 8.31 -5.78 -4.23
N GLY A 15 8.39 -6.35 -3.02
CA GLY A 15 8.21 -5.60 -1.78
C GLY A 15 6.77 -5.15 -1.54
N ALA A 16 6.49 -4.56 -0.39
CA ALA A 16 5.18 -3.98 -0.11
C ALA A 16 4.98 -2.69 -0.90
N ASN A 17 3.81 -2.52 -1.52
CA ASN A 17 3.48 -1.30 -2.27
C ASN A 17 2.45 -0.42 -1.55
N SER A 18 1.76 -0.94 -0.53
CA SER A 18 0.80 -0.18 0.25
C SER A 18 0.83 -0.54 1.74
N VAL A 19 0.31 0.37 2.56
CA VAL A 19 0.08 0.18 3.98
C VAL A 19 -1.40 0.37 4.26
N VAL A 20 -2.00 -0.61 4.93
CA VAL A 20 -3.38 -0.52 5.41
C VAL A 20 -3.37 -0.35 6.91
N VAL A 21 -4.06 0.69 7.36
CA VAL A 21 -4.29 0.94 8.78
C VAL A 21 -5.78 0.88 9.10
N GLU A 22 -6.11 0.39 10.28
CA GLU A 22 -7.50 0.34 10.75
C GLU A 22 -7.62 1.23 11.98
N THR A 23 -8.43 2.28 11.85
CA THR A 23 -8.48 3.35 12.85
C THR A 23 -9.77 4.16 12.72
N PRO A 24 -10.35 4.62 13.83
CA PRO A 24 -11.52 5.49 13.79
C PRO A 24 -11.22 6.87 13.21
N SER A 25 -9.94 7.30 13.16
CA SER A 25 -9.56 8.68 12.87
C SER A 25 -8.30 8.76 12.02
N HIS A 26 -8.16 9.82 11.23
CA HIS A 26 -7.02 10.03 10.33
C HIS A 26 -6.29 11.31 10.71
N PRO A 27 -4.96 11.30 10.88
CA PRO A 27 -4.17 12.49 11.15
C PRO A 27 -4.24 13.44 9.95
N ALA A 28 -4.32 14.75 10.23
CA ALA A 28 -4.25 15.76 9.17
C ALA A 28 -2.83 15.81 8.58
N GLY A 29 -2.72 16.01 7.25
CA GLY A 29 -1.44 16.26 6.58
C GLY A 29 -0.72 15.02 6.03
N LEU A 30 -1.31 13.83 6.14
CA LEU A 30 -0.79 12.62 5.47
C LEU A 30 -1.34 12.53 4.03
N PRO A 31 -0.50 12.71 2.99
CA PRO A 31 -0.94 12.61 1.60
C PRO A 31 -1.24 11.16 1.20
N GLY A 32 -2.03 10.96 0.13
CA GLY A 32 -2.20 9.65 -0.49
C GLY A 32 -3.14 8.67 0.23
N ALA A 33 -3.91 9.13 1.22
CA ALA A 33 -4.88 8.29 1.92
C ALA A 33 -6.09 7.94 1.03
N ARG A 34 -6.21 6.68 0.62
CA ARG A 34 -7.44 6.13 0.02
C ARG A 34 -8.26 5.47 1.12
N ARG A 35 -9.37 6.11 1.51
CA ARG A 35 -10.37 5.49 2.39
C ARG A 35 -11.14 4.45 1.61
N HIS A 36 -11.11 3.20 2.08
CA HIS A 36 -11.97 2.16 1.55
C HIS A 36 -13.35 2.27 2.20
N ALA A 37 -14.40 2.49 1.41
CA ALA A 37 -15.76 2.66 1.90
C ALA A 37 -16.41 1.36 2.42
N GLY A 38 -15.66 0.25 2.51
CA GLY A 38 -16.14 -1.06 2.93
C GLY A 38 -15.54 -1.49 4.27
N ARG A 39 -16.37 -1.45 5.32
CA ARG A 39 -16.14 -1.96 6.69
C ARG A 39 -14.98 -1.36 7.50
N GLY A 40 -15.34 -0.60 8.53
CA GLY A 40 -14.54 -0.53 9.77
C GLY A 40 -13.46 0.55 9.88
N GLY A 41 -13.43 1.55 9.00
CA GLY A 41 -12.45 2.64 9.12
C GLY A 41 -11.03 2.23 8.65
N LYS A 42 -10.96 1.37 7.64
CA LYS A 42 -9.70 1.06 6.95
C LYS A 42 -9.25 2.21 6.06
N ILE A 43 -7.97 2.56 6.15
CA ILE A 43 -7.31 3.57 5.34
C ILE A 43 -6.11 2.90 4.69
N GLU A 44 -6.05 2.94 3.37
CA GLU A 44 -4.92 2.45 2.59
C GLU A 44 -4.07 3.63 2.12
N TYR A 45 -2.76 3.48 2.24
CA TYR A 45 -1.75 4.39 1.73
C TYR A 45 -0.94 3.67 0.68
N GLN A 46 -0.85 4.26 -0.51
CA GLN A 46 0.12 3.81 -1.50
C GLN A 46 1.50 4.30 -1.09
N LEU A 47 2.47 3.41 -0.94
CA LEU A 47 3.86 3.77 -0.67
C LEU A 47 4.48 4.39 -1.92
N SER A 48 5.32 5.39 -1.69
CA SER A 48 6.12 6.08 -2.70
C SER A 48 7.42 6.56 -2.07
N ASP A 49 8.34 7.13 -2.87
CA ASP A 49 9.59 7.70 -2.34
C ASP A 49 9.34 8.78 -1.26
N ASP A 50 8.21 9.48 -1.35
CA ASP A 50 7.80 10.54 -0.41
C ASP A 50 6.94 10.03 0.77
N LEU A 51 6.56 8.74 0.78
CA LEU A 51 5.68 8.18 1.79
C LEU A 51 6.07 6.76 2.17
N SER A 52 6.80 6.66 3.29
CA SER A 52 7.23 5.37 3.86
C SER A 52 6.27 4.86 4.95
N PRO A 53 6.27 3.54 5.24
CA PRO A 53 5.50 2.97 6.35
C PRO A 53 5.81 3.61 7.70
N GLU A 54 7.08 3.93 7.94
CA GLU A 54 7.55 4.52 9.20
C GLU A 54 7.01 5.94 9.39
N MET A 55 6.93 6.73 8.30
CA MET A 55 6.33 8.06 8.31
C MET A 55 4.83 7.98 8.64
N ILE A 56 4.12 7.02 8.06
CA ILE A 56 2.70 6.80 8.35
C ILE A 56 2.52 6.48 9.83
N LEU A 57 3.25 5.49 10.35
CA LEU A 57 3.17 5.10 11.76
C LEU A 57 3.51 6.26 12.71
N SER A 58 4.57 7.02 12.39
CA SER A 58 5.00 8.18 13.18
C SER A 58 3.93 9.26 13.21
N ALA A 59 3.29 9.58 12.08
CA ALA A 59 2.24 10.58 12.03
C ALA A 59 1.00 10.21 12.87
N TYR A 60 0.60 8.93 12.87
CA TYR A 60 -0.46 8.44 13.76
C TYR A 60 -0.06 8.55 15.24
N SER A 61 1.17 8.15 15.56
CA SER A 61 1.70 8.23 16.93
C SER A 61 1.78 9.68 17.43
N SER A 62 2.31 10.61 16.63
CA SER A 62 2.41 12.04 16.96
C SER A 62 1.05 12.72 17.09
N ALA A 63 0.04 12.24 16.37
CA ALA A 63 -1.34 12.71 16.50
C ALA A 63 -2.07 12.11 17.71
N GLY A 64 -1.45 11.20 18.46
CA GLY A 64 -2.08 10.50 19.58
C GLY A 64 -3.19 9.54 19.16
N ILE A 65 -3.21 9.12 17.89
CA ILE A 65 -4.25 8.24 17.34
C ILE A 65 -3.77 6.79 17.45
N VAL A 66 -4.47 5.99 18.24
CA VAL A 66 -4.20 4.57 18.37
C VAL A 66 -4.70 3.82 17.12
N LEU A 67 -3.83 2.99 16.55
CA LEU A 67 -4.15 2.09 15.46
C LEU A 67 -4.60 0.75 16.03
N SER A 68 -5.73 0.23 15.53
CA SER A 68 -6.16 -1.14 15.86
C SER A 68 -5.39 -2.18 15.04
N ARG A 69 -4.95 -1.80 13.84
CA ARG A 69 -4.20 -2.65 12.91
C ARG A 69 -3.30 -1.81 12.01
N PHE A 70 -2.09 -2.29 11.75
CA PHE A 70 -1.14 -1.72 10.80
C PHE A 70 -0.52 -2.86 9.99
N GLU A 71 -0.72 -2.84 8.67
CA GLU A 71 -0.28 -3.91 7.77
C GLU A 71 0.42 -3.33 6.54
N GLN A 72 1.56 -3.90 6.18
CA GLN A 72 2.14 -3.71 4.86
C GLN A 72 1.59 -4.77 3.92
N GLU A 73 0.88 -4.34 2.89
CA GLU A 73 0.32 -5.21 1.87
C GLU A 73 1.32 -5.36 0.72
N LEU A 74 1.46 -6.60 0.25
CA LEU A 74 2.19 -6.89 -0.98
C LEU A 74 1.32 -6.51 -2.19
N PRO A 75 1.93 -6.09 -3.31
CA PRO A 75 1.22 -5.73 -4.52
C PRO A 75 0.28 -6.84 -4.96
N SER A 76 -0.92 -6.45 -5.39
CA SER A 76 -1.88 -7.40 -5.92
C SER A 76 -1.38 -7.94 -7.27
N LEU A 77 -1.89 -9.10 -7.67
CA LEU A 77 -1.61 -9.66 -9.00
C LEU A 77 -1.98 -8.71 -10.13
N ASN A 78 -3.09 -8.00 -9.95
CA ASN A 78 -3.60 -7.08 -10.95
C ASN A 78 -2.66 -5.88 -11.11
N ASP A 79 -2.12 -5.36 -10.00
CA ASP A 79 -1.13 -4.27 -10.03
C ASP A 79 0.16 -4.73 -10.70
N ILE A 80 0.65 -5.92 -10.34
CA ILE A 80 1.85 -6.54 -10.96
C ILE A 80 1.66 -6.67 -12.47
N PHE A 81 0.48 -7.13 -12.90
CA PHE A 81 0.18 -7.25 -14.32
C PHE A 81 0.14 -5.89 -15.02
N ILE A 82 -0.48 -4.88 -14.42
CA ILE A 82 -0.57 -3.51 -14.97
C ILE A 82 0.83 -2.89 -15.11
N GLU A 83 1.71 -3.05 -14.12
CA GLU A 83 3.10 -2.57 -14.21
C GLU A 83 3.86 -3.23 -15.36
N GLU A 84 3.80 -4.56 -15.49
CA GLU A 84 4.49 -5.29 -16.55
C GLU A 84 4.03 -4.87 -17.95
N VAL A 85 2.72 -4.74 -18.16
CA VAL A 85 2.19 -4.30 -19.47
C VAL A 85 2.47 -2.83 -19.76
N SER A 86 2.63 -1.99 -18.73
CA SER A 86 3.01 -0.59 -18.88
C SER A 86 4.49 -0.43 -19.25
N ASN A 87 5.37 -1.19 -18.59
CA ASN A 87 6.80 -1.23 -18.89
C ASN A 87 7.07 -1.75 -20.31
N ALA A 88 6.35 -2.80 -20.74
CA ALA A 88 6.48 -3.35 -22.09
C ALA A 88 6.09 -2.35 -23.20
N ARG A 89 5.19 -1.40 -22.90
CA ARG A 89 4.75 -0.36 -23.87
C ARG A 89 5.70 0.83 -23.96
N SER A 90 6.59 1.06 -22.99
CA SER A 90 7.61 2.12 -23.06
C SER A 90 8.82 1.74 -23.93
N HIS A 91 8.94 0.48 -24.35
CA HIS A 91 10.03 -0.03 -25.18
C HIS A 91 9.62 -0.37 -26.63
N VAL A 92 8.48 0.16 -27.10
CA VAL A 92 7.99 0.01 -28.48
C VAL A 92 7.94 1.37 -29.17
#